data_AF-A0A257UHU8-F1
#
_entry.id   AF-A0A257UHU8-F1
#
_cell.length_a   1.000
_cell.length_b   1.000
_cell.length_c   1.000
_cell.angle_alpha   90.00
_cell.angle_beta   90.00
_cell.angle_gamma   90.00
#
_symmetry.space_group_name_H-M   'P 1'
#
loop_
_entity.id
_entity.type
_entity.pdbx_description
1 polymer ?
#
loop_
_entity_poly.entity_id
_entity_poly.type
_entity_poly.pdbx_seq_one_letter_code
_entity_poly.pdbx_strand_id
1 'polypeptide(L)' 'MIRKQDILDRAAEWQLRVDVVEKDYVLAWLLAAVASHPETSRNWVFKGGTCLKKCHFETYRFSEDL' A
#
# COMPACT_ATOMS: atom_id res chain seq x y z
N MET A 1 12.02 8.24 4.29
CA MET A 1 12.26 7.05 3.45
C MET A 1 12.44 5.85 4.37
N ILE A 2 11.77 4.73 4.12
CA ILE A 2 11.93 3.50 4.92
C ILE A 2 13.32 2.90 4.70
N ARG A 3 13.91 2.30 5.74
CA ARG A 3 15.21 1.62 5.61
C ARG A 3 14.98 0.20 5.13
N LYS A 4 15.98 -0.38 4.47
CA LYS A 4 15.96 -1.79 4.08
C LYS A 4 15.67 -2.71 5.26
N GLN A 5 16.25 -2.44 6.43
CA GLN A 5 16.03 -3.26 7.63
C GLN A 5 14.56 -3.24 8.06
N ASP A 6 13.90 -2.07 8.00
CA ASP A 6 12.49 -1.96 8.38
C ASP A 6 11.59 -2.82 7.45
N ILE A 7 11.93 -2.92 6.15
CA ILE A 7 11.23 -3.81 5.21
C ILE A 7 11.46 -5.29 5.56
N LEU A 8 12.71 -5.66 5.89
CA LEU A 8 13.05 -7.05 6.27
C LEU A 8 12.34 -7.47 7.56
N ASP A 9 12.33 -6.58 8.56
CA ASP A 9 11.69 -6.84 9.85
C ASP A 9 10.18 -7.05 9.69
N ARG A 10 9.52 -6.20 8.87
CA ARG A 10 8.09 -6.35 8.57
C ARG A 10 7.77 -7.58 7.74
N ALA A 11 8.62 -7.93 6.76
CA ALA A 11 8.46 -9.16 6.00
C ALA A 11 8.53 -10.40 6.90
N ALA A 12 9.46 -10.41 7.87
CA ALA A 12 9.56 -11.48 8.86
C ALA A 12 8.35 -11.52 9.80
N GLU A 13 7.96 -10.37 10.38
CA GLU A 13 6.83 -10.23 11.30
C GLU A 13 5.52 -10.70 10.66
N TRP A 14 5.25 -10.28 9.42
CA TRP A 14 4.01 -10.59 8.70
C TRP A 14 4.06 -11.91 7.93
N GLN A 15 5.20 -12.61 7.97
CA GLN A 15 5.45 -13.84 7.21
C GLN A 15 5.17 -13.69 5.70
N LEU A 16 5.63 -12.56 5.15
CA LEU A 16 5.47 -12.22 3.74
C LEU A 16 6.82 -12.23 3.03
N ARG A 17 6.78 -12.30 1.70
CA ARG A 17 7.98 -12.06 0.91
C ARG A 17 8.37 -10.59 0.98
N VAL A 18 9.67 -10.33 0.96
CA VAL A 18 10.25 -8.97 1.01
C VAL A 18 9.71 -8.08 -0.11
N ASP A 19 9.56 -8.63 -1.32
CA ASP A 19 9.04 -7.89 -2.48
C ASP A 19 7.59 -7.41 -2.26
N VAL A 20 6.77 -8.18 -1.55
CA VAL A 20 5.38 -7.79 -1.26
C VAL A 20 5.35 -6.60 -0.31
N VAL A 21 6.16 -6.60 0.74
CA VAL A 21 6.23 -5.49 1.71
C VAL A 21 6.79 -4.23 1.08
N GLU A 22 7.83 -4.36 0.25
CA GLU A 22 8.42 -3.24 -0.48
C GLU A 22 7.41 -2.61 -1.44
N LYS A 23 6.72 -3.43 -2.24
CA LYS A 23 5.68 -2.94 -3.16
C LYS A 23 4.52 -2.28 -2.41
N ASP A 24 4.04 -2.90 -1.32
CA ASP A 24 2.94 -2.35 -0.52
C ASP A 24 3.29 -0.97 0.10
N TYR A 25 4.55 -0.79 0.48
CA TYR A 25 5.09 0.50 0.94
C TYR A 25 5.05 1.54 -0.18
N VAL A 26 5.59 1.21 -1.36
CA VAL A 26 5.59 2.13 -2.52
C VAL A 26 4.16 2.48 -2.95
N LEU A 27 3.26 1.50 -2.93
CA LEU A 27 1.85 1.68 -3.25
C LEU A 27 1.16 2.68 -2.32
N ALA A 28 1.48 2.63 -1.03
CA ALA A 28 0.96 3.57 -0.05
C ALA A 28 1.45 5.01 -0.33
N TRP A 29 2.72 5.18 -0.72
CA TRP A 29 3.24 6.49 -1.14
C TRP A 29 2.56 7.02 -2.41
N LEU A 30 2.34 6.15 -3.40
CA LEU A 30 1.65 6.53 -4.62
C LEU A 30 0.21 6.97 -4.34
N LEU A 31 -0.51 6.21 -3.51
CA LEU A 31 -1.86 6.57 -3.06
C LEU A 31 -1.88 7.91 -2.31
N ALA A 32 -0.89 8.15 -1.43
CA ALA A 32 -0.76 9.42 -0.73
C ALA A 32 -0.54 10.60 -1.69
N ALA A 33 0.24 10.40 -2.75
CA ALA A 33 0.46 11.41 -3.79
C ALA A 33 -0.80 11.67 -4.63
N VAL A 34 -1.53 10.61 -5.02
CA VAL A 34 -2.82 10.75 -5.73
C VAL A 34 -3.85 11.48 -4.86
N ALA A 35 -3.88 11.19 -3.57
CA ALA A 35 -4.78 11.83 -2.61
C ALA A 35 -4.40 13.28 -2.28
N SER A 36 -3.13 13.67 -2.43
CA SER A 36 -2.68 15.05 -2.19
C SER A 36 -2.87 15.98 -3.39
N HIS A 37 -3.04 15.42 -4.59
CA HIS A 37 -3.24 16.21 -5.80
C HIS A 37 -4.72 16.69 -5.91
N PRO A 38 -4.98 18.01 -6.11
CA PRO A 38 -6.34 18.57 -6.03
C PRO A 38 -7.35 17.97 -7.02
N GLU A 39 -6.93 17.69 -8.26
CA GLU A 39 -7.84 17.18 -9.29
C GLU A 39 -8.20 15.71 -9.08
N THR A 40 -7.24 14.88 -8.70
CA THR A 40 -7.47 13.44 -8.53
C THR A 40 -8.20 13.16 -7.23
N SER A 41 -7.88 13.88 -6.15
CA SER A 41 -8.53 13.71 -4.84
C SER A 41 -10.04 14.03 -4.85
N ARG A 42 -10.49 14.89 -5.76
CA ARG A 42 -11.91 15.26 -5.89
C ARG A 42 -12.66 14.42 -6.91
N ASN A 43 -11.99 13.99 -7.98
CA ASN A 43 -12.66 13.42 -9.14
C ASN A 43 -12.50 11.90 -9.26
N TRP A 44 -11.55 11.28 -8.54
CA TRP A 44 -11.29 9.84 -8.65
C TRP A 44 -11.80 9.09 -7.42
N VAL A 45 -12.26 7.87 -7.65
CA VAL A 45 -12.70 6.95 -6.59
C VAL A 45 -11.74 5.79 -6.49
N PHE A 46 -11.16 5.60 -5.31
CA PHE A 46 -10.31 4.45 -5.04
C PHE A 46 -11.16 3.21 -4.73
N LYS A 47 -10.97 2.13 -5.50
CA LYS A 47 -11.76 0.89 -5.39
C LYS A 47 -10.89 -0.35 -5.63
N GLY A 48 -11.52 -1.53 -5.60
CA GLY A 48 -10.85 -2.81 -5.89
C GLY A 48 -10.14 -3.43 -4.69
N GLY A 49 -9.32 -4.45 -4.95
CA GLY A 49 -8.68 -5.26 -3.90
C GLY A 49 -7.74 -4.48 -2.98
N THR A 50 -7.01 -3.52 -3.54
CA THR A 50 -6.09 -2.66 -2.78
C THR A 50 -6.86 -1.70 -1.87
N CYS A 51 -8.00 -1.16 -2.31
CA CYS A 51 -8.89 -0.35 -1.47
C CYS A 51 -9.46 -1.18 -0.30
N LEU A 52 -9.90 -2.42 -0.54
CA LEU A 52 -10.37 -3.31 0.51
C LEU A 52 -9.30 -3.53 1.60
N LYS A 53 -8.05 -3.77 1.21
CA LYS A 53 -6.93 -3.93 2.15
C LYS A 53 -6.59 -2.65 2.90
N LYS A 54 -6.48 -1.51 2.20
CA LYS A 54 -5.96 -0.26 2.78
C LYS A 54 -7.01 0.53 3.57
N CYS A 55 -8.30 0.38 3.26
CA CYS A 55 -9.36 1.22 3.84
C CYS A 55 -10.37 0.46 4.71
N HIS A 56 -10.46 -0.87 4.61
CA HIS A 56 -11.54 -1.63 5.26
C HIS A 56 -11.08 -2.82 6.10
N PHE A 57 -10.09 -3.59 5.65
CA PHE A 57 -9.75 -4.88 6.24
C PHE A 57 -8.25 -5.09 6.42
N GLU A 58 -7.77 -4.95 7.66
CA GLU A 58 -6.36 -5.10 8.00
C GLU A 58 -5.80 -6.50 7.68
N THR A 59 -6.61 -7.54 7.77
CA THR A 59 -6.20 -8.94 7.51
C THR A 59 -6.45 -9.41 6.07
N TYR A 60 -6.82 -8.51 5.16
CA TYR A 60 -7.07 -8.87 3.76
C TYR A 60 -5.78 -9.19 3.00
N ARG A 61 -5.92 -9.80 1.81
CA ARG A 61 -4.77 -10.14 0.96
C ARG A 61 -4.09 -8.87 0.42
N PHE A 62 -2.78 -8.98 0.17
CA PHE A 62 -2.05 -7.95 -0.56
C PHE A 62 -2.42 -7.98 -2.06
N SER A 63 -2.31 -6.82 -2.69
CA SER A 63 -2.65 -6.57 -4.10
C SER A 63 -1.74 -5.47 -4.62
N GLU A 64 -1.33 -5.58 -5.89
CA GLU A 64 -0.42 -4.61 -6.53
C GLU A 64 -1.17 -3.64 -7.47
N ASP A 65 -2.41 -3.96 -7.83
CA ASP A 65 -3.22 -3.16 -8.75
C ASP A 65 -3.72 -1.86 -8.12
N LEU A 66 -3.71 -0.77 -8.89
CA LEU A 66 -4.34 0.52 -8.57
C LEU A 66 -5.28 0.97 -9.69
#